data_AF-A0A3C1Q8G2-F1
#
_entry.id   AF-A0A3C1Q8G2-F1
#
_cell.length_a   1.000
_cell.length_b   1.000
_cell.length_c   1.000
_cell.angle_alpha   90.00
_cell.angle_beta   90.00
_cell.angle_gamma   90.00
#
_symmetry.space_group_name_H-M   'P 1'
#
loop_
_entity.id
_entity.type
_entity.pdbx_description
1 polymer ?
#
loop_
_entity_poly.entity_id
_entity_poly.type
_entity_poly.pdbx_seq_one_letter_code
_entity_poly.pdbx_strand_id
1 'polypeptide(L)'
;MRRGAPSADASNGGGGTEFSTEPELLDQPGSVSAPTRQPKGVIAMATTRALRDGTAQTRAFTCIICPRGCDLTAARIEGSWAISGNRCPMGRDFALEEINNPKRIICSTVRTSSRTIPLLPVKTDAEVPLEDVPRVMQEIFKILVDADVGMGDVIVHNVAGTGANLVASASATMPMGVVLNERRTDRCH
;
A
#
# COMPACT_ATOMS: atom_id res chain seq x y z
N MET A 1 17.38 4.22 -66.94
CA MET A 1 16.18 4.37 -67.78
C MET A 1 15.07 3.60 -67.08
N ARG A 2 14.09 4.28 -66.47
CA ARG A 2 12.72 4.46 -67.01
C ARG A 2 12.10 3.12 -67.42
N ARG A 3 10.90 2.69 -67.03
CA ARG A 3 9.72 3.25 -66.37
C ARG A 3 8.75 2.07 -66.25
N GLY A 4 7.87 2.04 -65.25
CA GLY A 4 6.77 1.07 -65.24
C GLY A 4 5.94 1.05 -63.96
N ALA A 5 5.20 2.11 -63.68
CA ALA A 5 3.87 2.00 -63.07
C ALA A 5 2.88 1.73 -64.23
N PRO A 6 1.71 1.07 -64.04
CA PRO A 6 0.54 1.77 -63.46
C PRO A 6 -0.44 0.85 -62.66
N SER A 7 -1.15 1.39 -61.66
CA SER A 7 -2.61 1.67 -61.61
C SER A 7 -3.57 0.49 -61.39
N ALA A 8 -4.30 0.54 -60.26
CA ALA A 8 -5.75 0.30 -60.10
C ALA A 8 -6.08 0.56 -58.61
N ASP A 9 -6.76 1.62 -58.18
CA ASP A 9 -8.15 2.08 -58.40
C ASP A 9 -9.24 1.14 -57.88
N ALA A 10 -9.87 1.54 -56.77
CA ALA A 10 -11.33 1.56 -56.48
C ALA A 10 -11.51 1.69 -54.94
N SER A 11 -11.99 2.81 -54.38
CA SER A 11 -13.41 3.24 -54.32
C SER A 11 -14.28 2.19 -53.59
N ASN A 12 -15.15 2.46 -52.61
CA ASN A 12 -15.83 3.64 -52.10
C ASN A 12 -16.61 3.18 -50.84
N GLY A 13 -17.00 4.07 -49.93
CA GLY A 13 -17.89 3.70 -48.83
C GLY A 13 -18.08 4.77 -47.78
N GLY A 14 -18.57 5.95 -48.19
CA GLY A 14 -19.02 6.99 -47.27
C GLY A 14 -20.28 6.60 -46.48
N GLY A 15 -20.45 7.29 -45.35
CA GLY A 15 -21.65 7.21 -44.51
C GLY A 15 -21.56 8.30 -43.44
N GLY A 16 -21.78 9.55 -43.86
CA GLY A 16 -22.06 10.63 -42.92
C GLY A 16 -23.52 10.60 -42.53
N THR A 17 -23.80 10.79 -41.25
CA THR A 17 -25.07 11.32 -40.74
C THR A 17 -24.79 12.11 -39.46
N GLU A 18 -25.03 13.43 -39.55
CA GLU A 18 -25.94 14.17 -38.65
C GLU A 18 -25.46 14.28 -37.19
N PHE A 19 -24.78 15.35 -36.77
CA PHE A 19 -25.37 16.64 -36.37
C PHE A 19 -26.79 16.54 -35.78
N SER A 20 -26.85 16.37 -34.46
CA SER A 20 -27.95 16.78 -33.58
C SER A 20 -27.33 16.88 -32.18
N THR A 21 -26.94 18.08 -31.76
CA THR A 21 -27.72 18.93 -30.86
C THR A 21 -27.96 18.24 -29.51
N GLU A 22 -27.36 18.83 -28.48
CA GLU A 22 -27.68 18.61 -27.06
C GLU A 22 -29.18 18.44 -26.82
N PRO A 23 -29.53 17.64 -25.82
CA PRO A 23 -29.98 18.30 -24.60
C PRO A 23 -29.24 17.82 -23.35
N GLU A 24 -28.79 18.81 -22.58
CA GLU A 24 -29.07 18.98 -21.16
C GLU A 24 -29.72 17.81 -20.41
N LEU A 25 -29.21 17.59 -19.19
CA LEU A 25 -29.89 16.95 -18.05
C LEU A 25 -30.10 15.42 -18.21
N LEU A 26 -29.70 14.54 -17.30
CA LEU A 26 -29.77 14.62 -15.85
C LEU A 26 -28.59 13.87 -15.23
N ASP A 27 -27.94 14.56 -14.30
CA ASP A 27 -27.31 14.04 -13.09
C ASP A 27 -28.07 12.81 -12.56
N GLN A 28 -27.47 11.62 -12.66
CA GLN A 28 -27.90 10.46 -11.87
C GLN A 28 -26.92 10.29 -10.71
N PRO A 29 -27.18 10.94 -9.55
CA PRO A 29 -26.50 10.60 -8.31
C PRO A 29 -27.04 9.25 -7.83
N GLY A 30 -26.44 8.17 -8.33
CA GLY A 30 -26.67 6.80 -7.90
C GLY A 30 -26.17 6.58 -6.48
N SER A 31 -27.04 6.91 -5.51
CA SER A 31 -27.03 6.49 -4.12
C SER A 31 -25.68 6.60 -3.39
N VAL A 32 -25.15 7.82 -3.26
CA VAL A 32 -24.39 8.16 -2.06
C VAL A 32 -25.35 8.08 -0.89
N SER A 33 -25.39 6.87 -0.30
CA SER A 33 -26.04 6.57 0.97
C SER A 33 -25.77 7.73 1.90
N ALA A 34 -26.84 8.44 2.29
CA ALA A 34 -26.76 9.55 3.21
C ALA A 34 -25.84 9.18 4.37
N PRO A 35 -24.93 10.07 4.84
CA PRO A 35 -24.25 9.82 6.08
C PRO A 35 -25.33 9.83 7.15
N THR A 36 -25.85 8.64 7.49
CA THR A 36 -26.69 8.46 8.66
C THR A 36 -25.91 9.10 9.79
N ARG A 37 -26.43 10.22 10.26
CA ARG A 37 -25.94 10.98 11.40
C ARG A 37 -26.22 10.10 12.61
N GLN A 38 -25.46 9.01 12.74
CA GLN A 38 -25.60 8.06 13.81
C GLN A 38 -25.31 8.86 15.09
N PRO A 39 -26.28 8.99 16.01
CA PRO A 39 -26.04 9.71 17.24
C PRO A 39 -24.95 8.96 18.00
N LYS A 40 -23.97 9.71 18.52
CA LYS A 40 -22.83 9.25 19.33
C LYS A 40 -23.21 8.44 20.60
N GLY A 41 -24.49 8.09 20.78
CA GLY A 41 -25.05 7.40 21.93
C GLY A 41 -25.51 5.96 21.71
N VAL A 42 -25.55 5.43 20.47
CA VAL A 42 -26.09 4.06 20.25
C VAL A 42 -25.11 2.96 20.70
N ILE A 43 -23.81 3.21 20.68
CA ILE A 43 -22.78 2.21 21.04
C ILE A 43 -22.60 2.09 22.57
N ALA A 44 -23.01 3.11 23.34
CA ALA A 44 -22.84 3.14 24.79
C ALA A 44 -23.91 2.35 25.57
N MET A 45 -25.05 2.01 24.95
CA MET A 45 -26.14 1.31 25.64
C MET A 45 -26.27 -0.17 25.29
N ALA A 46 -25.57 -0.66 24.25
CA ALA A 46 -25.48 -2.09 23.95
C ALA A 46 -24.39 -2.82 24.76
N THR A 47 -23.47 -2.07 25.39
CA THR A 47 -22.25 -2.62 26.00
C THR A 47 -22.45 -3.26 27.38
N THR A 48 -23.47 -2.90 28.16
CA THR A 48 -23.61 -3.46 29.52
C THR A 48 -24.19 -4.88 29.58
N ARG A 49 -24.86 -5.37 28.53
CA ARG A 49 -25.31 -6.78 28.44
C ARG A 49 -24.39 -7.67 27.59
N ALA A 50 -23.85 -7.17 26.48
CA ALA A 50 -23.05 -7.98 25.54
C ALA A 50 -21.61 -8.31 25.99
N LEU A 51 -21.08 -7.61 27.00
CA LEU A 51 -19.75 -7.88 27.56
C LEU A 51 -19.69 -9.17 28.40
N ARG A 52 -20.83 -9.77 28.79
CA ARG A 52 -20.87 -11.03 29.57
C ARG A 52 -20.83 -12.30 28.71
N ASP A 53 -21.21 -12.19 27.43
CA ASP A 53 -21.42 -13.36 26.55
C ASP A 53 -20.34 -13.49 25.44
N GLY A 54 -19.22 -12.76 25.55
CA GLY A 54 -18.03 -12.96 24.71
C GLY A 54 -18.16 -12.67 23.21
N THR A 55 -19.27 -12.09 22.75
CA THR A 55 -19.62 -12.00 21.31
C THR A 55 -19.58 -10.61 20.70
N ALA A 56 -19.45 -9.54 21.50
CA ALA A 56 -19.29 -8.18 20.99
C ALA A 56 -17.80 -7.76 21.01
N GLN A 57 -17.17 -7.71 19.84
CA GLN A 57 -15.81 -7.18 19.68
C GLN A 57 -15.85 -5.74 19.17
N THR A 58 -15.26 -4.82 19.93
CA THR A 58 -15.08 -3.43 19.51
C THR A 58 -13.59 -3.13 19.46
N ARG A 59 -13.12 -2.57 18.35
CA ARG A 59 -11.73 -2.15 18.13
C ARG A 59 -11.69 -0.67 17.78
N ALA A 60 -10.76 0.05 18.39
CA ALA A 60 -10.51 1.45 18.10
C ALA A 60 -9.16 1.58 17.40
N PHE A 61 -9.07 2.43 16.39
CA PHE A 61 -7.84 2.74 15.67
C PHE A 61 -7.92 4.12 15.02
N THR A 62 -6.77 4.72 14.75
CA THR A 62 -6.67 6.03 14.13
C THR A 62 -6.39 5.88 12.65
N CYS A 63 -7.09 6.64 11.82
CA CYS A 63 -6.86 6.66 10.38
C CYS A 63 -5.49 7.28 10.05
N ILE A 64 -4.54 6.48 9.58
CA ILE A 64 -3.20 6.93 9.20
C ILE A 64 -3.11 7.48 7.76
N ILE A 65 -4.17 7.31 6.95
CA ILE A 65 -4.19 7.74 5.55
C ILE A 65 -4.25 9.27 5.43
N CYS A 66 -4.95 9.94 6.35
CA CYS A 66 -5.21 11.37 6.26
C CYS A 66 -4.37 12.15 7.28
N PRO A 67 -3.82 13.33 6.93
CA PRO A 67 -3.07 14.18 7.86
C PRO A 67 -3.90 14.65 9.08
N ARG A 68 -5.23 14.56 9.02
CA ARG A 68 -6.11 14.92 10.14
C ARG A 68 -6.20 13.84 11.22
N GLY A 69 -5.92 12.57 10.91
CA GLY A 69 -6.00 11.46 11.87
C GLY A 69 -7.38 11.31 12.54
N CYS A 70 -8.39 10.84 11.81
CA CYS A 70 -9.71 10.60 12.42
C CYS A 70 -9.68 9.38 13.34
N ASP A 71 -10.29 9.48 14.52
CA ASP A 71 -10.51 8.35 15.42
C ASP A 71 -11.66 7.48 14.91
N LEU A 72 -11.38 6.21 14.66
CA LEU A 72 -12.32 5.24 14.13
C LEU A 72 -12.64 4.19 15.19
N THR A 73 -13.89 3.75 15.22
CA THR A 73 -14.36 2.66 16.08
C THR A 73 -15.10 1.65 15.23
N ALA A 74 -14.58 0.43 15.20
CA ALA A 74 -15.21 -0.72 14.56
C ALA A 74 -15.88 -1.61 15.61
N ALA A 75 -17.16 -1.87 15.43
CA ALA A 75 -17.93 -2.79 16.25
C ALA A 75 -18.38 -3.99 15.40
N ARG A 76 -18.24 -5.19 15.94
CA ARG A 76 -18.74 -6.41 15.31
C ARG A 76 -20.22 -6.60 15.70
N ILE A 77 -21.12 -6.46 14.73
CA ILE A 77 -22.57 -6.59 14.91
C ILE A 77 -23.06 -7.68 13.94
N GLU A 78 -23.62 -8.76 14.48
CA GLU A 78 -24.26 -9.84 13.69
C GLU A 78 -23.35 -10.46 12.60
N GLY A 79 -22.04 -10.50 12.86
CA GLY A 79 -21.05 -11.05 11.93
C GLY A 79 -20.48 -10.04 10.91
N SER A 80 -21.02 -8.84 10.84
CA SER A 80 -20.52 -7.73 10.01
C SER A 80 -19.74 -6.70 10.84
N TRP A 81 -18.81 -5.99 10.20
CA TRP A 81 -18.06 -4.89 10.82
C TRP A 81 -18.73 -3.55 10.52
N ALA A 82 -19.27 -2.90 11.57
CA ALA A 82 -19.80 -1.55 11.50
C ALA A 82 -18.73 -0.55 11.95
N ILE A 83 -18.39 0.41 11.08
CA ILE A 83 -17.37 1.43 11.36
C ILE A 83 -18.06 2.76 11.62
N SER A 84 -17.61 3.44 12.67
CA SER A 84 -18.09 4.75 13.10
C SER A 84 -16.90 5.68 13.38
N GLY A 85 -17.14 7.00 13.31
CA GLY A 85 -16.10 8.01 13.53
C GLY A 85 -15.35 8.46 12.27
N ASN A 86 -15.59 7.82 11.11
CA ASN A 86 -15.00 8.24 9.85
C ASN A 86 -15.65 9.52 9.31
N ARG A 87 -14.81 10.44 8.82
CA ARG A 87 -15.25 11.66 8.12
C ARG A 87 -15.18 11.52 6.59
N CYS A 88 -14.52 10.47 6.11
CA CYS A 88 -14.31 10.17 4.70
C CYS A 88 -14.60 8.69 4.40
N PRO A 89 -14.89 8.34 3.14
CA PRO A 89 -15.02 6.94 2.73
C PRO A 89 -13.70 6.17 2.88
N MET A 90 -12.57 6.79 2.53
CA MET A 90 -11.23 6.18 2.66
C MET A 90 -10.92 5.67 4.07
N GLY A 91 -11.38 6.38 5.11
CA GLY A 91 -11.17 5.95 6.50
C GLY A 91 -11.97 4.70 6.85
N ARG A 92 -13.15 4.50 6.25
CA ARG A 92 -13.92 3.27 6.40
C ARG A 92 -13.22 2.11 5.70
N ASP A 93 -12.72 2.33 4.49
CA ASP A 93 -12.08 1.25 3.72
C ASP A 93 -10.78 0.79 4.40
N PHE A 94 -9.97 1.74 4.87
CA PHE A 94 -8.78 1.46 5.69
C PHE A 94 -9.10 0.62 6.92
N ALA A 95 -10.16 0.99 7.65
CA ALA A 95 -10.62 0.30 8.83
C ALA A 95 -10.99 -1.16 8.55
N LEU A 96 -11.66 -1.42 7.43
CA LEU A 96 -12.02 -2.79 7.02
C LEU A 96 -10.77 -3.58 6.62
N GLU A 97 -9.86 -2.97 5.88
CA GLU A 97 -8.64 -3.63 5.42
C GLU A 97 -7.71 -3.98 6.60
N GLU A 98 -7.46 -3.05 7.52
CA GLU A 98 -6.62 -3.29 8.71
C GLU A 98 -7.20 -4.38 9.63
N ILE A 99 -8.53 -4.52 9.69
CA ILE A 99 -9.18 -5.58 10.48
C ILE A 99 -9.10 -6.95 9.79
N ASN A 100 -9.32 -6.99 8.47
CA ASN A 100 -9.41 -8.24 7.73
C ASN A 100 -8.03 -8.79 7.33
N ASN A 101 -7.13 -7.92 6.88
CA ASN A 101 -5.79 -8.29 6.46
C ASN A 101 -4.82 -7.10 6.67
N PRO A 102 -4.23 -6.95 7.87
CA PRO A 102 -3.27 -5.90 8.13
C PRO A 102 -1.99 -6.17 7.33
N LYS A 103 -1.67 -5.28 6.38
CA LYS A 103 -0.48 -5.38 5.53
C LYS A 103 0.52 -4.28 5.87
N ARG A 104 1.81 -4.59 5.72
CA ARG A 104 2.91 -3.69 6.07
C ARG A 104 4.07 -3.88 5.11
N ILE A 105 4.79 -2.80 4.81
CA ILE A 105 6.09 -2.89 4.14
C ILE A 105 7.13 -3.29 5.18
N ILE A 106 7.91 -4.33 4.89
CA ILE A 106 8.94 -4.83 5.80
C ILE A 106 10.23 -4.08 5.51
N CYS A 107 10.75 -3.37 6.51
CA CYS A 107 12.09 -2.77 6.49
C CYS A 107 12.98 -3.59 7.43
N SER A 108 14.04 -4.19 6.91
CA SER A 108 14.95 -5.05 7.67
C SER A 108 16.41 -4.84 7.23
N THR A 109 17.32 -5.63 7.77
CA THR A 109 18.73 -5.64 7.40
C THR A 109 19.19 -7.06 7.03
N VAL A 110 19.97 -7.18 5.97
CA VAL A 110 20.62 -8.44 5.55
C VAL A 110 22.10 -8.39 5.88
N ARG A 111 22.69 -9.56 6.12
CA ARG A 111 24.13 -9.68 6.30
C ARG A 111 24.82 -9.68 4.95
N THR A 112 25.96 -9.03 4.91
CA THR A 112 26.81 -8.94 3.73
C THR A 112 28.16 -9.62 3.98
N SER A 113 28.78 -10.15 2.94
CA SER A 113 30.13 -10.73 3.04
C SER A 113 31.24 -9.70 3.28
N SER A 114 30.90 -8.40 3.19
CA SER A 114 31.84 -7.30 3.27
C SER A 114 32.18 -6.92 4.71
N ARG A 115 33.47 -6.64 4.99
CA ARG A 115 33.89 -6.12 6.30
C ARG A 115 33.51 -4.66 6.52
N THR A 116 33.42 -3.86 5.45
CA THR A 116 33.17 -2.41 5.58
C THR A 116 31.70 -2.09 5.80
N ILE A 117 30.82 -2.81 5.12
CA ILE A 117 29.37 -2.72 5.31
C ILE A 117 28.95 -4.14 5.67
N PRO A 118 28.81 -4.48 6.97
CA PRO A 118 28.43 -5.83 7.42
C PRO A 118 26.91 -6.07 7.43
N LEU A 119 26.12 -4.99 7.39
CA LEU A 119 24.66 -5.02 7.34
C LEU A 119 24.18 -4.04 6.26
N LEU A 120 23.36 -4.54 5.33
CA LEU A 120 22.75 -3.74 4.27
C LEU A 120 21.26 -3.53 4.59
N PRO A 121 20.75 -2.29 4.62
CA PRO A 121 19.32 -2.02 4.79
C PRO A 121 18.54 -2.44 3.55
N VAL A 122 17.47 -3.19 3.78
CA VAL A 122 16.58 -3.73 2.75
C VAL A 122 15.14 -3.41 3.09
N LYS A 123 14.31 -3.31 2.05
CA LYS A 123 12.87 -3.14 2.18
C LYS A 123 12.14 -4.05 1.18
N THR A 124 10.90 -4.42 1.48
CA THR A 124 10.03 -5.02 0.47
C THR A 124 9.51 -3.95 -0.49
N ASP A 125 9.31 -4.31 -1.75
CA ASP A 125 8.67 -3.43 -2.74
C ASP A 125 7.14 -3.39 -2.58
N ALA A 126 6.55 -4.50 -2.13
CA ALA A 126 5.13 -4.67 -1.91
C ALA A 126 4.77 -4.83 -0.42
N GLU A 127 3.49 -4.67 -0.12
CA GLU A 127 2.92 -4.88 1.21
C GLU A 127 2.80 -6.38 1.52
N VAL A 128 3.25 -6.77 2.71
CA VAL A 128 3.20 -8.16 3.18
C VAL A 128 2.17 -8.28 4.30
N PRO A 129 1.28 -9.29 4.29
CA PRO A 129 0.38 -9.58 5.40
C PRO A 129 1.13 -9.79 6.72
N LEU A 130 0.57 -9.32 7.84
CA LEU A 130 1.20 -9.44 9.16
C LEU A 130 1.51 -10.89 9.55
N GLU A 131 0.67 -11.83 9.11
CA GLU A 131 0.85 -13.27 9.35
C GLU A 131 2.12 -13.85 8.72
N ASP A 132 2.54 -13.31 7.58
CA ASP A 132 3.72 -13.78 6.83
C ASP A 132 5.02 -13.07 7.24
N VAL A 133 4.93 -11.94 7.94
CA VAL A 133 6.10 -11.18 8.45
C VAL A 133 7.13 -12.06 9.15
N PRO A 134 6.78 -12.92 10.14
CA PRO A 134 7.78 -13.76 10.82
C PRO A 134 8.48 -14.74 9.87
N ARG A 135 7.77 -15.27 8.87
CA ARG A 135 8.33 -16.19 7.87
C ARG A 135 9.31 -15.47 6.96
N VAL A 136 8.93 -14.28 6.48
CA VAL A 136 9.80 -13.41 5.67
C VAL A 136 11.08 -13.06 6.45
N MET A 137 10.96 -12.69 7.72
CA MET A 137 12.12 -12.36 8.56
C MET A 137 13.08 -13.55 8.70
N GLN A 138 12.57 -14.77 8.92
CA GLN A 138 13.41 -15.97 9.00
C GLN A 138 14.19 -16.25 7.71
N GLU A 139 13.58 -16.02 6.55
CA GLU A 139 14.26 -16.15 5.27
C GLU A 139 15.34 -15.07 5.11
N ILE A 140 15.03 -13.81 5.44
CA ILE A 140 15.98 -12.69 5.40
C ILE A 140 17.23 -12.97 6.24
N PHE A 141 17.06 -13.54 7.44
CA PHE A 141 18.18 -13.84 8.34
C PHE A 141 19.18 -14.89 7.82
N LYS A 142 18.74 -15.77 6.91
CA LYS A 142 19.59 -16.82 6.32
C LYS A 142 20.40 -16.32 5.13
N ILE A 143 20.01 -15.18 4.55
CA ILE A 143 20.63 -14.63 3.34
C ILE A 143 21.96 -13.96 3.71
N LEU A 144 22.99 -14.28 2.93
CA LEU A 144 24.26 -13.60 2.93
C LEU A 144 24.48 -13.03 1.52
N VAL A 145 24.59 -11.71 1.44
CA VAL A 145 24.65 -10.98 0.17
C VAL A 145 26.09 -10.58 -0.11
N ASP A 146 26.53 -10.73 -1.35
CA ASP A 146 27.83 -10.20 -1.80
C ASP A 146 27.82 -8.67 -1.78
N ALA A 147 28.99 -8.06 -1.62
CA ALA A 147 29.08 -6.64 -1.33
C ALA A 147 28.71 -5.71 -2.50
N ASP A 148 28.65 -6.21 -3.72
CA ASP A 148 28.43 -5.40 -4.92
C ASP A 148 26.94 -5.29 -5.24
N VAL A 149 26.22 -4.56 -4.39
CA VAL A 149 24.79 -4.30 -4.55
C VAL A 149 24.53 -2.81 -4.61
N GLY A 150 23.86 -2.37 -5.66
CA GLY A 150 23.39 -1.01 -5.86
C GLY A 150 22.11 -0.72 -5.08
N MET A 151 21.79 0.57 -4.96
CA MET A 151 20.49 0.98 -4.44
C MET A 151 19.40 0.59 -5.45
N GLY A 152 18.33 -0.05 -4.98
CA GLY A 152 17.23 -0.50 -5.83
C GLY A 152 17.39 -1.90 -6.40
N ASP A 153 18.53 -2.57 -6.12
CA ASP A 153 18.75 -3.93 -6.57
C ASP A 153 17.87 -4.93 -5.81
N VAL A 154 17.35 -5.90 -6.55
CA VAL A 154 16.53 -6.99 -6.00
C VAL A 154 17.46 -8.12 -5.54
N ILE A 155 17.46 -8.39 -4.24
CA ILE A 155 18.28 -9.44 -3.63
C ILE A 155 17.58 -10.79 -3.76
N VAL A 156 16.28 -10.83 -3.49
CA VAL A 156 15.45 -12.04 -3.59
C VAL A 156 14.11 -11.70 -4.21
N HIS A 157 13.73 -12.48 -5.22
CA HIS A 157 12.39 -12.44 -5.79
C HIS A 157 11.42 -13.28 -4.96
N ASN A 158 10.20 -12.77 -4.76
CA ASN A 158 9.10 -13.49 -4.09
C ASN A 158 9.49 -14.09 -2.72
N VAL A 159 9.83 -13.23 -1.76
CA VAL A 159 10.26 -13.65 -0.42
C VAL A 159 9.13 -14.41 0.29
N ALA A 160 9.45 -15.62 0.76
CA ALA A 160 8.53 -16.51 1.47
C ALA A 160 7.23 -16.87 0.71
N GLY A 161 7.15 -16.64 -0.61
CA GLY A 161 5.96 -16.93 -1.42
C GLY A 161 4.86 -15.86 -1.34
N THR A 162 5.16 -14.67 -0.80
CA THR A 162 4.21 -13.57 -0.60
C THR A 162 3.96 -12.72 -1.85
N GLY A 163 4.76 -12.90 -2.90
CA GLY A 163 4.77 -12.08 -4.11
C GLY A 163 5.57 -10.78 -3.98
N ALA A 164 6.11 -10.47 -2.80
CA ALA A 164 6.95 -9.30 -2.57
C ALA A 164 8.44 -9.60 -2.82
N ASN A 165 9.16 -8.66 -3.43
CA ASN A 165 10.60 -8.73 -3.66
C ASN A 165 11.36 -8.02 -2.54
N LEU A 166 12.55 -8.53 -2.21
CA LEU A 166 13.47 -7.86 -1.28
C LEU A 166 14.41 -6.94 -2.04
N VAL A 167 14.32 -5.64 -1.77
CA VAL A 167 15.06 -4.59 -2.47
C VAL A 167 16.05 -3.90 -1.54
N ALA A 168 17.27 -3.67 -2.00
CA ALA A 168 18.27 -2.89 -1.28
C ALA A 168 17.90 -1.41 -1.26
N SER A 169 17.83 -0.81 -0.06
CA SER A 169 17.54 0.62 0.09
C SER A 169 18.80 1.50 0.16
N ALA A 170 19.98 0.89 0.19
CA ALA A 170 21.26 1.57 0.15
C ALA A 170 22.23 0.81 -0.78
N SER A 171 23.23 1.52 -1.30
CA SER A 171 24.31 0.93 -2.07
C SER A 171 25.37 0.34 -1.13
N ALA A 172 25.68 -0.93 -1.30
CA ALA A 172 26.87 -1.58 -0.75
C ALA A 172 28.08 -1.46 -1.70
N THR A 173 27.85 -1.13 -2.98
CA THR A 173 28.92 -0.77 -3.92
C THR A 173 29.60 0.50 -3.41
N MET A 174 30.91 0.41 -3.17
CA MET A 174 31.71 1.62 -3.00
C MET A 174 31.82 2.30 -4.37
N PRO A 175 31.25 3.50 -4.58
CA PRO A 175 31.82 4.36 -5.60
C PRO A 175 33.25 4.66 -5.16
N MET A 176 34.22 4.57 -6.06
CA MET A 176 35.55 5.13 -5.84
C MET A 176 35.42 6.65 -5.60
N GLY A 177 35.16 7.08 -4.36
CA GLY A 177 35.10 8.50 -4.00
C GLY A 177 34.11 8.98 -2.95
N VAL A 178 33.46 8.14 -2.13
CA VAL A 178 32.70 8.66 -0.97
C VAL A 178 33.64 8.85 0.22
N VAL A 179 34.08 10.09 0.40
CA VAL A 179 34.75 10.57 1.62
C VAL A 179 33.74 10.48 2.77
N LEU A 180 33.97 9.56 3.71
CA LEU A 180 33.27 9.56 4.99
C LEU A 180 33.48 10.94 5.63
N ASN A 181 32.41 11.68 5.89
CA ASN A 181 32.48 12.95 6.60
C ASN A 181 32.76 12.67 8.08
N GLU A 182 34.03 12.55 8.45
CA GLU A 182 34.51 12.43 9.85
C GLU A 182 34.38 13.77 10.61
N ARG A 183 33.17 14.35 10.66
CA ARG A 183 32.92 15.57 11.45
C ARG A 183 31.58 15.55 12.16
N ARG A 184 31.48 14.79 13.26
CA ARG A 184 30.58 15.14 14.38
C ARG A 184 30.79 14.31 15.66
N THR A 185 31.98 14.29 16.24
CA THR A 185 32.16 13.80 17.62
C THR A 185 33.08 14.72 18.43
N ASP A 186 32.88 16.03 18.31
CA ASP A 186 33.78 16.99 18.96
C ASP A 186 33.09 18.36 19.09
N ARG A 187 32.10 18.42 19.99
CA ARG A 187 31.89 19.53 20.96
C ARG A 187 30.60 19.34 21.77
N CYS A 188 30.74 18.66 22.91
CA CYS A 188 30.03 19.05 24.12
C CYS A 188 31.11 19.23 25.20
N HIS A 189 31.47 20.48 25.44
CA HIS A 189 32.07 20.93 26.70
C HIS A 189 30.94 21.37 27.62
#